data_AF-A0A077ZCX4-F1
#
_entry.id   AF-A0A077ZCX4-F1
#
_cell.length_a   1.000
_cell.length_b   1.000
_cell.length_c   1.000
_cell.angle_alpha   90.00
_cell.angle_beta   90.00
_cell.angle_gamma   90.00
#
_symmetry.space_group_name_H-M   'P 1'
#
loop_
_entity.id
_entity.type
_entity.pdbx_description
1 polymer ?
#
loop_
_entity_poly.entity_id
_entity_poly.type
_entity_poly.pdbx_seq_one_letter_code
_entity_poly.pdbx_strand_id
1 'polypeptide(L)'
;MFARLGSINWNFLPALRLPAYGSDGLFFFRVDYSPYFAARKKMRMFSQHRILKKHKNLVPCPKCGTLHQLHTICGVCYARVREQTEEIKQKLHAFNSTLSSSTGLAATQAGNEQDDFIKPTTITENRPCKSDWYSKHLKETWHRVFDRK
;
A
#
# COMPACT_ATOMS: atom_id res chain seq x y z
N MET A 1 13.47 -78.03 15.03
CA MET A 1 14.08 -76.68 15.03
C MET A 1 13.61 -75.92 13.81
N PHE A 2 12.61 -75.05 13.92
CA PHE A 2 12.27 -74.07 12.89
C PHE A 2 11.77 -72.80 13.58
N ALA A 3 12.67 -71.83 13.76
CA ALA A 3 12.33 -70.51 14.27
C ALA A 3 11.47 -69.81 13.21
N ARG A 4 10.19 -69.61 13.50
CA ARG A 4 9.30 -68.73 12.71
C ARG A 4 9.82 -67.32 12.85
N LEU A 5 10.57 -66.84 11.85
CA LEU A 5 10.90 -65.43 11.70
C LEU A 5 9.56 -64.69 11.56
N GLY A 6 9.13 -64.08 12.66
CA GLY A 6 7.91 -63.28 12.73
C GLY A 6 7.94 -62.21 11.66
N SER A 7 6.79 -62.01 11.01
CA SER A 7 6.60 -60.99 9.98
C SER A 7 7.08 -59.64 10.49
N ILE A 8 8.19 -59.16 9.94
CA ILE A 8 8.65 -57.80 10.14
C ILE A 8 7.53 -56.90 9.63
N ASN A 9 6.92 -56.13 10.53
CA ASN A 9 5.86 -55.19 10.19
C ASN A 9 6.51 -53.99 9.47
N TRP A 10 6.49 -54.04 8.13
CA TRP A 10 7.08 -53.03 7.25
C TRP A 10 6.41 -51.64 7.37
N ASN A 11 5.32 -51.49 8.15
CA ASN A 11 4.69 -50.20 8.39
C ASN A 11 5.50 -49.26 9.30
N PHE A 12 6.62 -49.71 9.88
CA PHE A 12 7.50 -48.87 10.69
C PHE A 12 8.71 -48.30 9.94
N LEU A 13 8.79 -48.41 8.60
CA LEU A 13 9.69 -47.54 7.84
C LEU A 13 8.96 -46.22 7.55
N PRO A 14 9.32 -45.09 8.20
CA PRO A 14 8.89 -43.79 7.70
C PRO A 14 9.43 -43.70 6.28
N ALA A 15 8.51 -43.68 5.32
CA ALA A 15 8.80 -43.69 3.91
C ALA A 15 9.94 -42.71 3.63
N LEU A 16 11.12 -43.24 3.31
CA LEU A 16 12.21 -42.56 2.64
C LEU A 16 11.70 -42.21 1.24
N ARG A 17 10.72 -41.31 1.19
CA ARG A 17 10.12 -40.81 -0.03
C ARG A 17 11.09 -39.77 -0.53
N LEU A 18 11.95 -40.22 -1.44
CA LEU A 18 12.92 -39.40 -2.18
C LEU A 18 12.26 -38.05 -2.55
N PRO A 19 12.94 -36.91 -2.30
CA PRO A 19 12.41 -35.61 -2.66
C PRO A 19 12.08 -35.61 -4.15
N ALA A 20 10.82 -35.27 -4.47
CA ALA A 20 10.37 -35.20 -5.86
C ALA A 20 11.22 -34.15 -6.59
N TYR A 21 12.00 -34.62 -7.57
CA TYR A 21 12.82 -33.79 -8.46
C TYR A 21 11.88 -32.93 -9.31
N GLY A 22 11.69 -31.66 -8.91
CA GLY A 22 11.07 -30.66 -9.77
C GLY A 22 12.06 -30.26 -10.85
N SER A 23 11.60 -30.18 -12.10
CA SER A 23 12.38 -29.84 -13.30
C SER A 23 13.19 -28.54 -13.18
N ASP A 24 12.79 -27.66 -12.27
CA ASP A 24 13.29 -26.29 -12.23
C ASP A 24 14.36 -26.09 -11.14
N GLY A 25 14.90 -27.18 -10.57
CA GLY A 25 15.97 -27.13 -9.55
C GLY A 25 15.57 -26.44 -8.24
N LEU A 26 14.32 -25.98 -8.13
CA LEU A 26 13.74 -25.43 -6.93
C LEU A 26 13.50 -26.57 -5.95
N PHE A 27 14.45 -26.74 -5.03
CA PHE A 27 14.28 -27.51 -3.81
C PHE A 27 13.10 -26.94 -3.02
N PHE A 28 11.89 -27.39 -3.33
CA PHE A 28 10.78 -27.29 -2.41
C PHE A 28 11.06 -28.26 -1.28
N PHE A 29 11.85 -27.81 -0.29
CA PHE A 29 11.77 -28.37 1.04
C PHE A 29 10.30 -28.22 1.47
N ARG A 30 9.51 -29.26 1.23
CA ARG A 30 8.23 -29.44 1.87
C ARG A 30 8.58 -29.70 3.32
N VAL A 31 8.79 -28.61 4.06
CA VAL A 31 9.09 -28.66 5.50
C VAL A 31 7.91 -29.40 6.10
N ASP A 32 8.18 -30.66 6.46
CA ASP A 32 7.18 -31.54 7.03
C ASP A 32 6.50 -30.80 8.16
N TYR A 33 5.19 -30.68 8.04
CA TYR A 33 4.33 -29.87 8.90
C TYR A 33 4.20 -30.57 10.25
N SER A 34 5.31 -30.68 10.98
CA SER A 34 5.34 -31.29 12.30
C SER A 34 4.54 -30.38 13.24
N PRO A 35 3.64 -30.96 14.07
CA PRO A 35 2.79 -30.17 14.98
C PRO A 35 3.62 -29.27 15.92
N TYR A 36 4.83 -29.68 16.28
CA TYR A 36 5.77 -28.87 17.06
C TYR A 36 6.23 -27.60 16.31
N PHE A 37 6.53 -27.70 15.01
CA PHE A 37 6.89 -26.54 14.19
C PHE A 37 5.70 -25.63 13.93
N ALA A 38 4.51 -26.19 13.74
CA ALA A 38 3.27 -25.42 13.61
C ALA A 38 2.98 -24.62 14.90
N ALA A 39 3.15 -25.23 16.08
CA ALA A 39 3.02 -24.55 17.37
C ALA A 39 4.06 -23.42 17.52
N ARG A 40 5.34 -23.67 17.20
CA ARG A 40 6.39 -22.64 17.21
C ARG A 40 6.10 -21.51 16.21
N LYS A 41 5.56 -21.80 15.03
CA LYS A 41 5.16 -20.79 14.03
C LYS A 41 4.00 -19.95 14.54
N LYS A 42 2.96 -20.56 15.11
CA LYS A 42 1.83 -19.86 15.77
C LYS A 42 2.32 -18.98 16.91
N MET A 43 3.17 -19.50 17.81
CA MET A 43 3.73 -18.74 18.92
C MET A 43 4.56 -17.53 18.44
N ARG A 44 5.28 -17.67 17.33
CA ARG A 44 5.95 -16.52 16.70
C ARG A 44 4.91 -15.52 16.20
N MET A 45 3.88 -15.93 15.45
CA MET A 45 2.86 -15.01 14.93
C MET A 45 2.10 -14.24 16.02
N PHE A 46 1.74 -14.91 17.11
CA PHE A 46 1.00 -14.34 18.25
C PHE A 46 1.93 -13.92 19.40
N SER A 47 3.18 -13.57 19.10
CA SER A 47 4.09 -13.05 20.10
C SER A 47 3.58 -11.70 20.64
N GLN A 48 3.83 -11.40 21.92
CA GLN A 48 3.33 -10.19 22.58
C GLN A 48 3.60 -8.88 21.81
N HIS A 49 4.75 -8.80 21.13
CA HIS A 49 5.16 -7.65 20.30
C HIS A 49 4.44 -7.56 18.94
N ARG A 50 3.75 -8.62 18.49
CA ARG A 50 3.01 -8.69 17.22
C ARG A 50 1.50 -8.73 17.38
N ILE A 51 0.99 -8.75 18.61
CA ILE A 51 -0.46 -8.70 18.84
C ILE A 51 -0.97 -7.35 18.31
N LEU A 52 -2.06 -7.42 17.53
CA LEU A 52 -2.73 -6.22 17.01
C LEU A 52 -3.14 -5.34 18.19
N LYS A 53 -2.60 -4.11 18.24
CA LYS A 53 -2.92 -3.16 19.31
C LYS A 53 -4.35 -2.70 19.16
N LYS A 54 -5.12 -2.71 20.25
CA LYS A 54 -6.48 -2.18 20.27
C LYS A 54 -6.43 -0.67 20.00
N HIS A 55 -7.00 -0.23 18.89
CA HIS A 55 -7.18 1.19 18.59
C HIS A 55 -8.31 1.76 19.46
N LYS A 56 -7.96 2.66 20.38
CA LYS A 56 -8.93 3.33 21.26
C LYS A 56 -9.68 4.49 20.57
N ASN A 57 -9.21 4.91 19.39
CA ASN A 57 -9.66 6.13 18.72
C ASN A 57 -10.71 5.87 17.64
N LEU A 58 -11.33 4.70 17.62
CA LEU A 58 -12.36 4.35 16.63
C LEU A 58 -13.74 4.66 17.18
N VAL A 59 -14.51 5.47 16.46
CA VAL A 59 -15.89 5.83 16.81
C VAL A 59 -16.84 5.44 15.69
N PRO A 60 -18.05 4.93 16.02
CA PRO A 60 -19.07 4.65 15.03
C PRO A 60 -19.66 5.95 14.47
N CYS A 61 -19.80 6.03 13.15
CA CYS A 61 -20.48 7.16 12.52
C CYS A 61 -21.98 7.19 12.89
N PRO A 62 -22.54 8.35 13.28
CA PRO A 62 -23.96 8.43 13.68
C PRO A 62 -24.94 8.19 12.53
N LYS A 63 -24.50 8.31 11.26
CA LYS A 63 -25.36 8.14 10.08
C LYS A 63 -25.30 6.72 9.50
N CYS A 64 -24.09 6.15 9.38
CA CYS A 64 -23.90 4.87 8.69
C CYS A 64 -23.36 3.74 9.58
N GLY A 65 -22.98 4.02 10.83
CA GLY A 65 -22.44 3.02 11.76
C GLY A 65 -21.01 2.55 11.46
N THR A 66 -20.39 2.95 10.34
CA THR A 66 -19.01 2.54 10.03
C THR A 66 -18.02 3.15 11.02
N LEU A 67 -17.03 2.36 11.45
CA LEU A 67 -15.96 2.82 12.33
C LEU A 67 -15.00 3.73 11.56
N HIS A 68 -14.74 4.91 12.11
CA HIS A 68 -13.76 5.87 11.61
C HIS A 68 -12.95 6.42 12.79
N GLN A 69 -11.86 7.13 12.52
CA GLN A 69 -11.04 7.69 13.59
C GLN A 69 -11.72 8.93 14.18
N LEU A 70 -11.53 9.17 15.48
CA LEU A 70 -12.12 10.31 16.22
C LEU A 70 -11.93 11.67 15.54
N HIS A 71 -10.78 11.90 14.91
CA HIS A 71 -10.41 13.18 14.30
C HIS A 71 -10.69 13.24 12.79
N THR A 72 -11.19 12.14 12.20
CA THR A 72 -11.47 12.09 10.77
C THR A 72 -12.98 12.06 10.54
N ILE A 73 -13.42 12.53 9.37
CA ILE A 73 -14.83 12.37 8.98
C ILE A 73 -15.00 10.95 8.43
N CYS A 74 -16.19 10.37 8.57
CA CYS A 74 -16.51 9.08 7.98
C CYS A 74 -16.34 9.10 6.46
N GLY A 75 -15.40 8.28 5.95
CA GLY A 75 -15.11 8.19 4.51
C GLY A 75 -16.29 7.75 3.66
N VAL A 76 -17.16 6.88 4.18
CA VAL A 76 -18.35 6.39 3.44
C VAL A 76 -19.40 7.50 3.29
N CYS A 77 -19.67 8.26 4.35
CA CYS A 77 -20.60 9.38 4.27
C CYS A 77 -20.06 10.49 3.36
N TYR A 78 -18.75 10.76 3.46
CA TYR A 78 -18.09 11.73 2.60
C TYR A 78 -18.16 11.34 1.12
N ALA A 79 -17.94 10.06 0.78
CA ALA A 79 -18.04 9.57 -0.60
C ALA A 79 -19.43 9.82 -1.21
N ARG A 80 -20.51 9.53 -0.47
CA ARG A 80 -21.89 9.78 -0.94
C ARG A 80 -22.16 11.26 -1.19
N VAL A 81 -21.75 12.12 -0.26
CA VAL A 81 -21.91 13.57 -0.41
C VAL A 81 -21.09 14.06 -1.60
N ARG A 82 -19.87 13.53 -1.78
CA ARG A 82 -19.02 13.87 -2.91
C ARG A 82 -19.70 13.53 -4.23
N GLU A 83 -20.23 12.32 -4.40
CA GLU A 83 -20.98 11.90 -5.59
C GLU A 83 -22.16 12.84 -5.87
N GLN A 84 -22.98 13.14 -4.86
CA GLN A 84 -24.10 14.08 -4.97
C GLN A 84 -23.64 15.49 -5.40
N THR A 85 -22.54 15.99 -4.83
CA THR A 85 -22.01 17.30 -5.19
C THR A 85 -21.40 17.31 -6.59
N GLU A 86 -20.82 16.19 -7.05
CA GLU A 86 -20.29 16.04 -8.40
C GLU A 86 -21.42 16.07 -9.44
N GLU A 87 -22.54 15.41 -9.18
CA GLU A 87 -23.74 15.50 -10.03
C GLU A 87 -24.29 16.93 -10.11
N ILE A 88 -24.36 17.64 -8.98
CA ILE A 88 -24.81 19.04 -8.95
C ILE A 88 -23.85 19.94 -9.74
N LYS A 89 -22.54 19.74 -9.57
CA LYS A 89 -21.51 20.49 -10.32
C LYS A 89 -21.65 20.27 -11.83
N GLN A 90 -21.89 19.04 -12.27
CA GLN A 90 -22.10 18.73 -13.69
C GLN A 90 -23.34 19.45 -14.24
N LYS A 91 -24.45 19.45 -13.50
CA LYS A 91 -25.68 20.17 -13.89
C LYS A 91 -25.47 21.68 -13.97
N LEU A 92 -24.78 22.27 -12.98
CA LEU A 92 -24.46 23.69 -12.98
C LEU A 92 -23.54 24.07 -14.14
N HIS A 93 -22.55 23.25 -14.45
CA HIS A 93 -21.65 23.48 -15.58
C HIS A 93 -22.41 23.49 -16.92
N ALA A 94 -23.30 22.51 -17.14
CA ALA A 94 -24.13 22.45 -18.35
C ALA A 94 -25.13 23.62 -18.46
N PHE A 95 -25.68 24.06 -17.33
CA PHE A 95 -26.56 25.22 -17.29
C PHE A 95 -25.81 26.53 -17.61
N ASN A 96 -24.64 26.73 -17.02
CA ASN A 96 -23.84 27.93 -17.24
C ASN A 96 -23.33 28.07 -18.68
N SER A 97 -22.96 26.96 -19.34
CA SER A 97 -22.55 27.00 -20.76
C SER A 97 -23.72 27.40 -21.68
N THR A 98 -24.92 26.92 -21.38
CA THR A 98 -26.15 27.27 -22.10
C THR A 98 -26.50 28.75 -21.87
N LEU A 99 -26.48 29.19 -20.61
CA LEU A 99 -26.74 30.60 -20.26
C LEU A 99 -25.74 31.54 -20.92
N SER A 100 -24.43 31.27 -20.80
CA SER A 100 -23.39 32.12 -21.38
C SER A 100 -23.50 32.25 -22.91
N SER A 101 -24.04 31.22 -23.56
CA SER A 101 -24.32 31.25 -25.00
C SER A 101 -25.57 32.06 -25.34
N SER A 102 -26.61 31.98 -24.50
CA SER A 102 -27.90 32.66 -24.74
C SER A 102 -27.91 34.14 -24.32
N THR A 103 -27.23 34.47 -23.24
CA THR A 103 -27.10 35.82 -22.71
C THR A 103 -25.65 36.22 -22.82
N GLY A 104 -25.29 37.01 -23.83
CA GLY A 104 -23.98 37.66 -23.97
C GLY A 104 -23.69 38.69 -22.85
N LEU A 105 -24.27 38.50 -21.67
CA LEU A 105 -23.96 39.24 -20.47
C LEU A 105 -22.76 38.55 -19.83
N ALA A 106 -21.61 39.16 -20.04
CA ALA A 106 -20.40 38.92 -19.27
C ALA A 106 -20.79 38.96 -17.79
N ALA A 107 -21.02 37.78 -17.20
CA ALA A 107 -20.99 37.63 -15.76
C ALA A 107 -19.55 38.00 -15.39
N THR A 108 -19.36 39.26 -15.01
CA THR A 108 -18.23 39.71 -14.22
C THR A 108 -18.10 38.70 -13.11
N GLN A 109 -17.18 37.76 -13.28
CA GLN A 109 -16.59 37.02 -12.20
C GLN A 109 -15.88 38.09 -11.39
N ALA A 110 -16.65 38.77 -10.54
CA ALA A 110 -16.13 39.58 -9.48
C ALA A 110 -15.18 38.65 -8.75
N GLY A 111 -13.89 38.98 -8.82
CA GLY A 111 -12.82 38.15 -8.32
C GLY A 111 -13.15 37.74 -6.91
N ASN A 112 -13.54 36.47 -6.75
CA ASN A 112 -13.00 35.75 -5.62
C ASN A 112 -11.51 35.73 -5.94
N GLU A 113 -10.75 36.65 -5.32
CA GLU A 113 -9.31 36.56 -5.22
C GLU A 113 -9.03 35.12 -4.80
N GLN A 114 -8.75 34.29 -5.79
CA GLN A 114 -8.00 33.10 -5.59
C GLN A 114 -6.65 33.68 -5.18
N ASP A 115 -6.45 33.83 -3.87
CA ASP A 115 -5.13 33.95 -3.29
C ASP A 115 -4.44 32.65 -3.68
N ASP A 116 -3.95 32.64 -4.92
CA ASP A 116 -3.03 31.67 -5.43
C ASP A 116 -1.85 31.86 -4.50
N PHE A 117 -1.84 31.01 -3.47
CA PHE A 117 -0.69 30.69 -2.66
C PHE A 117 0.36 30.13 -3.64
N ILE A 118 0.93 31.03 -4.45
CA ILE A 118 2.15 30.80 -5.20
C ILE A 118 3.14 30.56 -4.09
N LYS A 119 3.39 29.28 -3.81
CA LYS A 119 4.47 28.86 -2.93
C LYS A 119 5.67 29.68 -3.37
N PRO A 120 6.21 30.58 -2.53
CA PRO A 120 7.29 31.43 -2.96
C PRO A 120 8.38 30.50 -3.45
N THR A 121 8.68 30.57 -4.74
CA THR A 121 9.79 29.82 -5.31
C THR A 121 11.00 30.39 -4.62
N THR A 122 11.44 29.75 -3.54
CA THR A 122 12.73 30.04 -2.94
C THR A 122 13.71 29.77 -4.05
N ILE A 123 14.22 30.84 -4.67
CA ILE A 123 15.36 30.77 -5.55
C ILE A 123 16.47 30.31 -4.62
N THR A 124 16.63 28.99 -4.49
CA THR A 124 17.78 28.41 -3.84
C THR A 124 18.93 28.75 -4.75
N GLU A 125 19.64 29.82 -4.41
CA GLU A 125 20.94 30.12 -5.01
C GLU A 125 21.73 28.81 -5.00
N ASN A 126 22.11 28.33 -6.19
CA ASN A 126 22.96 27.16 -6.33
C ASN A 126 24.31 27.50 -5.71
N ARG A 127 24.44 27.31 -4.39
CA ARG A 127 25.72 27.38 -3.71
C ARG A 127 26.62 26.35 -4.39
N PRO A 128 27.77 26.75 -4.95
CA PRO A 128 28.73 25.76 -5.44
C PRO A 128 29.02 24.78 -4.31
N CYS A 129 29.05 23.49 -4.63
CA CYS A 129 29.27 22.43 -3.66
C CYS A 129 30.59 22.73 -2.94
N LYS A 130 30.55 22.96 -1.62
CA LYS A 130 31.67 23.47 -0.80
C LYS A 130 32.95 22.61 -0.77
N SER A 131 32.99 21.49 -1.47
CA SER A 131 34.04 20.50 -1.26
C SER A 131 34.60 20.01 -2.60
N ASP A 132 35.86 20.36 -2.85
CA ASP A 132 36.64 19.98 -4.04
C ASP A 132 37.14 18.52 -4.02
N TRP A 133 36.79 17.74 -2.99
CA TRP A 133 37.23 16.35 -2.89
C TRP A 133 36.66 15.43 -3.99
N TYR A 134 35.66 15.88 -4.76
CA TYR A 134 35.10 15.14 -5.90
C TYR A 134 35.36 15.88 -7.20
N SER A 135 36.06 15.21 -8.13
CA SER A 135 36.30 15.74 -9.47
C SER A 135 34.98 15.90 -10.24
N LYS A 136 34.92 16.90 -11.13
CA LYS A 136 33.75 17.15 -12.01
C LYS A 136 33.32 15.88 -12.77
N HIS A 137 34.30 15.07 -13.18
CA HIS A 137 34.09 13.81 -13.88
C HIS A 137 33.28 12.77 -13.10
N LEU A 138 33.48 12.64 -11.77
CA LEU A 138 32.68 11.69 -10.99
C LEU A 138 31.20 12.12 -10.95
N LYS A 139 30.90 13.42 -10.86
CA LYS A 139 29.51 13.90 -10.83
C LYS A 139 28.76 13.52 -12.10
N GLU A 140 29.37 13.74 -13.27
CA GLU A 140 28.76 13.39 -14.56
C GLU A 140 28.56 11.88 -14.72
N THR A 141 29.49 11.07 -14.18
CA THR A 141 29.44 9.61 -14.28
C THR A 141 28.31 9.01 -13.43
N TRP A 142 28.11 9.52 -12.21
CA TRP A 142 27.08 9.01 -11.30
C TRP A 142 25.65 9.32 -11.76
N HIS A 143 25.40 10.47 -12.39
CA HIS A 143 24.08 10.79 -12.93
C HIS A 143 23.64 9.83 -14.03
N ARG A 144 24.58 9.24 -14.79
CA ARG A 144 24.24 8.30 -15.89
C ARG A 144 23.88 6.88 -15.45
N VAL A 145 24.03 6.53 -14.17
CA VAL A 145 23.74 5.16 -13.71
C VAL A 145 22.23 4.88 -13.69
N PHE A 146 21.41 5.89 -13.44
CA PHE A 146 19.97 5.71 -13.23
C PHE A 146 19.08 6.04 -14.44
N ASP A 147 19.63 6.61 -15.51
CA ASP A 147 18.87 6.98 -16.71
C ASP A 147 18.79 5.88 -17.78
N ARG A 148 19.39 4.71 -17.54
CA ARG A 148 19.19 3.53 -18.41
C ARG A 148 17.88 2.82 -18.04
N LYS A 149 16.76 3.37 -18.52
CA LYS A 149 15.52 2.64 -18.82
C LYS A 149 15.25 2.73 -20.30
#